data_AF-A0A6C0DJX7-F1
#
_entry.id   AF-A0A6C0DJX7-F1
#
_cell.length_a   1.000
_cell.length_b   1.000
_cell.length_c   1.000
_cell.angle_alpha   90.00
_cell.angle_beta   90.00
_cell.angle_gamma   90.00
#
_symmetry.space_group_name_H-M   'P 1'
#
loop_
_entity.id
_entity.type
_entity.pdbx_description
1 polymer ?
#
loop_
_entity_poly.entity_id
_entity_poly.type
_entity_poly.pdbx_seq_one_letter_code
_entity_poly.pdbx_strand_id
1 'polypeptide(L)'
;MKEKSKRQKEIIYPLLQECSSIQDDDFWKSLFCDLSRGKCPKGILIYNGIISSTNKRNGFTYNINDKIDPVETSEELINILKTNACIYSSNDIQTKEVSIQDFKTEYEALKNTDSWKKIPTRKMKENLILNYVFKIKKQYKLKNKATKGLYENIKGALFDYKSHKSEDVIMKNGEIYKILDFEYDNEYKNIYNARVEKYEEKIKENNKKDILGSKWEKYITNVIRSVIKEEI
;
A
#
# COMPACT_ATOMS: atom_id res chain seq x y z
N MET A 1 12.23 -45.01 -39.62
CA MET A 1 12.67 -43.81 -38.88
C MET A 1 12.67 -44.15 -37.40
N LYS A 2 13.85 -44.20 -36.74
CA LYS A 2 13.93 -44.40 -35.29
C LYS A 2 13.74 -43.05 -34.61
N GLU A 3 12.70 -42.91 -33.78
CA GLU A 3 12.51 -41.75 -32.92
C GLU A 3 13.76 -41.57 -32.04
N LYS A 4 14.41 -40.42 -32.16
CA LYS A 4 15.51 -40.06 -31.27
C LYS A 4 14.91 -39.80 -29.88
N SER A 5 15.09 -40.76 -28.97
CA SER A 5 14.86 -40.56 -27.54
C SER A 5 15.56 -39.27 -27.09
N LYS A 6 14.77 -38.30 -26.63
CA LYS A 6 15.25 -36.99 -26.16
C LYS A 6 16.07 -37.25 -24.89
N ARG A 7 17.41 -37.20 -24.98
CA ARG A 7 18.29 -37.30 -23.80
C ARG A 7 17.82 -36.28 -22.75
N GLN A 8 17.25 -36.75 -21.65
CA GLN A 8 16.89 -35.87 -20.54
C GLN A 8 18.20 -35.34 -19.95
N LYS A 9 18.35 -34.02 -19.91
CA LYS A 9 19.50 -33.39 -19.27
C LYS A 9 19.45 -33.64 -17.76
N GLU A 10 20.63 -33.88 -17.19
CA GLU A 10 20.83 -34.07 -15.75
C GLU A 10 20.30 -32.86 -14.96
N ILE A 11 19.74 -33.14 -13.77
CA ILE A 11 19.26 -32.12 -12.84
C ILE A 11 20.48 -31.56 -12.10
N ILE A 12 20.73 -30.27 -12.25
CA ILE A 12 21.85 -29.55 -11.62
C ILE A 12 21.42 -28.94 -10.29
N TYR A 13 20.15 -28.50 -10.18
CA TYR A 13 19.61 -27.84 -9.00
C TYR A 13 18.36 -28.59 -8.50
N PRO A 14 18.51 -29.56 -7.57
CA PRO A 14 17.41 -30.39 -7.08
C PRO A 14 16.26 -29.60 -6.47
N LEU A 15 16.55 -28.55 -5.68
CA LEU A 15 15.52 -27.70 -5.08
C LEU A 15 14.57 -27.09 -6.12
N LEU A 16 15.10 -26.67 -7.28
CA LEU A 16 14.28 -26.12 -8.36
C LEU A 16 13.45 -27.22 -9.06
N GLN A 17 13.92 -28.47 -9.06
CA GLN A 17 13.14 -29.59 -9.54
C GLN A 17 11.97 -29.92 -8.60
N GLU A 18 12.16 -29.79 -7.30
CA GLU A 18 11.09 -29.90 -6.31
C GLU A 18 10.08 -28.77 -6.46
N CYS A 19 10.55 -27.52 -6.63
CA CYS A 19 9.70 -26.37 -6.96
C CYS A 19 8.83 -26.64 -8.19
N SER A 20 9.39 -27.25 -9.24
CA SER A 20 8.63 -27.64 -10.44
C SER A 20 7.50 -28.64 -10.14
N SER A 21 7.74 -29.58 -9.22
CA SER A 21 6.81 -30.68 -8.94
C SER A 21 5.57 -30.23 -8.18
N ILE A 22 5.67 -29.12 -7.44
CA ILE A 22 4.57 -28.53 -6.66
C ILE A 22 3.78 -27.46 -7.42
N GLN A 23 4.20 -27.05 -8.61
CA GLN A 23 3.46 -26.05 -9.40
C GLN A 23 2.27 -26.69 -10.15
N ASP A 24 1.11 -26.08 -10.01
CA ASP A 24 -0.08 -26.41 -10.81
C ASP A 24 -0.08 -25.74 -12.18
N ASP A 25 0.55 -24.57 -12.30
CA ASP A 25 0.64 -23.82 -13.56
C ASP A 25 1.72 -24.43 -14.47
N ASP A 26 1.32 -24.89 -15.67
CA ASP A 26 2.20 -25.54 -16.63
C ASP A 26 3.39 -24.68 -17.07
N PHE A 27 3.22 -23.36 -17.15
CA PHE A 27 4.30 -22.45 -17.51
C PHE A 27 5.34 -22.39 -16.38
N TRP A 28 4.91 -22.17 -15.14
CA TRP A 28 5.81 -22.13 -13.99
C TRP A 28 6.49 -23.48 -13.78
N LYS A 29 5.73 -24.58 -13.90
CA LYS A 29 6.27 -25.95 -13.87
C LYS A 29 7.36 -26.17 -14.91
N SER A 30 7.11 -25.81 -16.17
CA SER A 30 8.12 -25.92 -17.23
C SER A 30 9.33 -25.03 -16.97
N LEU A 31 9.12 -23.82 -16.47
CA LEU A 31 10.18 -22.87 -16.16
C LEU A 31 11.12 -23.41 -15.08
N PHE A 32 10.58 -23.87 -13.96
CA PHE A 32 11.36 -24.47 -12.88
C PHE A 32 12.10 -25.73 -13.32
N CYS A 33 11.48 -26.56 -14.16
CA CYS A 33 12.08 -27.75 -14.75
C CYS A 33 13.23 -27.43 -15.72
N ASP A 34 13.18 -26.29 -16.41
CA ASP A 34 14.28 -25.82 -17.24
C ASP A 34 15.39 -25.19 -16.39
N LEU A 35 15.05 -24.39 -15.37
CA LEU A 35 16.00 -23.80 -14.43
C LEU A 35 16.76 -24.87 -13.64
N SER A 36 16.10 -25.95 -13.22
CA SER A 36 16.73 -27.08 -12.51
C SER A 36 17.84 -27.75 -13.34
N ARG A 37 17.80 -27.60 -14.67
CA ARG A 37 18.77 -28.13 -15.64
C ARG A 37 19.72 -27.05 -16.18
N GLY A 38 19.77 -25.88 -15.52
CA GLY A 38 20.64 -24.77 -15.89
C GLY A 38 20.21 -24.02 -17.17
N LYS A 39 18.98 -24.22 -17.66
CA LYS A 39 18.45 -23.42 -18.76
C LYS A 39 17.68 -22.22 -18.20
N CYS A 40 18.04 -21.03 -18.64
CA CYS A 40 17.40 -19.80 -18.19
C CYS A 40 16.65 -19.10 -19.32
N PRO A 41 15.56 -18.38 -19.00
CA PRO A 41 14.96 -17.41 -19.90
C PRO A 41 15.95 -16.34 -20.34
N LYS A 42 15.62 -15.65 -21.44
CA LYS A 42 16.42 -14.54 -21.93
C LYS A 42 16.59 -13.47 -20.84
N GLY A 43 17.83 -13.09 -20.58
CA GLY A 43 18.18 -12.07 -19.59
C GLY A 43 18.23 -12.56 -18.14
N ILE A 44 18.08 -13.86 -17.92
CA ILE A 44 18.28 -14.51 -16.62
C ILE A 44 19.48 -15.45 -16.73
N LEU A 45 20.27 -15.53 -15.67
CA LEU A 45 21.42 -16.43 -15.55
C LEU A 45 21.30 -17.20 -14.25
N ILE A 46 21.73 -18.47 -14.26
CA ILE A 46 21.93 -19.27 -13.05
C ILE A 46 23.37 -19.78 -13.05
N TYR A 47 24.10 -19.51 -11.97
CA TYR A 47 25.48 -19.96 -11.80
C TYR A 47 25.76 -20.19 -10.31
N ASN A 48 26.32 -21.35 -9.97
CA ASN A 48 26.62 -21.75 -8.59
C ASN A 48 25.45 -21.55 -7.60
N GLY A 49 24.22 -21.84 -8.04
CA GLY A 49 23.03 -21.67 -7.20
C GLY A 49 22.60 -20.21 -7.00
N ILE A 50 23.12 -19.29 -7.81
CA ILE A 50 22.73 -17.89 -7.81
C ILE A 50 21.99 -17.59 -9.11
N ILE A 51 20.73 -17.18 -8.98
CA ILE A 51 19.90 -16.71 -10.09
C ILE A 51 19.99 -15.19 -10.15
N SER A 52 20.32 -14.64 -11.32
CA SER A 52 20.46 -13.20 -11.50
C SER A 52 19.90 -12.71 -12.82
N SER A 53 19.56 -11.43 -12.88
CA SER A 53 19.15 -10.76 -14.13
C SER A 53 20.33 -10.01 -14.75
N THR A 54 20.43 -10.06 -16.06
CA THR A 54 21.42 -9.27 -16.83
C THR A 54 20.98 -7.81 -17.02
N ASN A 55 19.80 -7.43 -16.53
CA ASN A 55 19.26 -6.08 -16.69
C ASN A 55 19.90 -5.10 -15.70
N LYS A 56 20.41 -3.97 -16.19
CA LYS A 56 21.10 -2.96 -15.35
C LYS A 56 20.15 -2.10 -14.50
N ARG A 57 18.89 -1.90 -14.93
CA ARG A 57 17.97 -0.99 -14.22
C ARG A 57 17.19 -1.69 -13.11
N ASN A 58 16.72 -2.91 -13.36
CA ASN A 58 15.92 -3.71 -12.42
C ASN A 58 16.56 -5.09 -12.21
N GLY A 59 17.88 -5.11 -12.06
CA GLY A 59 18.60 -6.34 -11.77
C GLY A 59 18.14 -6.97 -10.45
N PHE A 60 18.30 -8.28 -10.34
CA PHE A 60 18.12 -8.99 -9.08
C PHE A 60 19.18 -10.07 -8.95
N THR A 61 19.41 -10.51 -7.73
CA THR A 61 20.23 -11.67 -7.40
C THR A 61 19.47 -12.46 -6.33
N TYR A 62 19.37 -13.77 -6.52
CA TYR A 62 18.65 -14.68 -5.63
C TYR A 62 19.50 -15.93 -5.41
N ASN A 63 19.84 -16.23 -4.16
CA ASN A 63 20.65 -17.40 -3.80
C ASN A 63 19.73 -18.55 -3.38
N ILE A 64 19.74 -19.64 -4.16
CA ILE A 64 18.95 -20.85 -3.85
C ILE A 64 19.68 -21.78 -2.88
N ASN A 65 20.99 -21.62 -2.67
CA ASN A 65 21.75 -22.50 -1.78
C ASN A 65 21.38 -22.31 -0.31
N ASP A 66 20.87 -21.12 0.05
CA ASP A 66 20.46 -20.78 1.42
C ASP A 66 19.01 -21.22 1.72
N LYS A 67 18.34 -21.84 0.74
CA LYS A 67 16.92 -22.19 0.80
C LYS A 67 16.73 -23.70 0.93
N ILE A 68 15.69 -24.08 1.67
CA ILE A 68 15.39 -25.48 1.99
C ILE A 68 13.95 -25.82 1.55
N ASP A 69 13.00 -24.93 1.81
CA ASP A 69 11.59 -25.18 1.49
C ASP A 69 11.28 -24.89 0.01
N PRO A 70 10.85 -25.89 -0.78
CA PRO A 70 10.47 -25.70 -2.18
C PRO A 70 9.26 -24.77 -2.34
N VAL A 71 8.33 -24.76 -1.39
CA VAL A 71 7.11 -23.93 -1.48
C VAL A 71 7.49 -22.47 -1.38
N GLU A 72 8.11 -22.04 -0.27
CA GLU A 72 8.59 -20.67 -0.07
C GLU A 72 9.53 -20.24 -1.20
N THR A 73 10.49 -21.09 -1.58
CA THR A 73 11.43 -20.79 -2.68
C THR A 73 10.71 -20.52 -3.99
N SER A 74 9.70 -21.33 -4.32
CA SER A 74 8.96 -21.17 -5.55
C SER A 74 8.15 -19.86 -5.56
N GLU A 75 7.48 -19.54 -4.46
CA GLU A 75 6.68 -18.31 -4.33
C GLU A 75 7.55 -17.05 -4.41
N GLU A 76 8.66 -17.03 -3.66
CA GLU A 76 9.62 -15.94 -3.69
C GLU A 76 10.20 -15.73 -5.09
N LEU A 77 10.66 -16.80 -5.74
CA LEU A 77 11.29 -16.71 -7.06
C LEU A 77 10.26 -16.30 -8.12
N ILE A 78 9.05 -16.85 -8.09
CA ILE A 78 7.95 -16.41 -8.97
C ILE A 78 7.71 -14.91 -8.78
N ASN A 79 7.64 -14.43 -7.54
CA ASN A 79 7.42 -13.01 -7.26
C ASN A 79 8.56 -12.15 -7.83
N ILE A 80 9.82 -12.53 -7.60
CA ILE A 80 11.00 -11.84 -8.15
C ILE A 80 10.95 -11.80 -9.69
N LEU A 81 10.62 -12.92 -10.33
CA LEU A 81 10.55 -13.02 -11.79
C LEU A 81 9.41 -12.14 -12.35
N LYS A 82 8.27 -12.05 -11.64
CA LYS A 82 7.17 -11.15 -11.99
C LYS A 82 7.57 -9.68 -11.84
N THR A 83 8.16 -9.30 -10.70
CA THR A 83 8.45 -7.89 -10.37
C THR A 83 9.66 -7.34 -11.13
N ASN A 84 10.73 -8.11 -11.25
CA ASN A 84 12.02 -7.65 -11.77
C ASN A 84 12.26 -8.07 -13.22
N ALA A 85 11.84 -9.28 -13.61
CA ALA A 85 12.04 -9.81 -14.96
C ALA A 85 10.81 -9.66 -15.88
N CYS A 86 9.67 -9.23 -15.34
CA CYS A 86 8.40 -9.14 -16.06
C CYS A 86 7.97 -10.44 -16.75
N ILE A 87 8.25 -11.58 -16.10
CA ILE A 87 7.87 -12.91 -16.59
C ILE A 87 6.54 -13.30 -15.94
N TYR A 88 5.56 -13.69 -16.76
CA TYR A 88 4.20 -14.01 -16.34
C TYR A 88 3.69 -15.24 -17.11
N SER A 89 2.94 -16.11 -16.44
CA SER A 89 2.15 -17.12 -17.13
C SER A 89 0.88 -16.52 -17.75
N SER A 90 0.22 -17.27 -18.63
CA SER A 90 -1.10 -16.88 -19.15
C SER A 90 -2.14 -16.79 -18.03
N ASN A 91 -2.08 -17.68 -17.04
CA ASN A 91 -2.97 -17.64 -15.88
C ASN A 91 -2.73 -16.38 -15.05
N ASP A 92 -1.47 -15.98 -14.84
CA ASP A 92 -1.15 -14.73 -14.13
C ASP A 92 -1.75 -13.50 -14.82
N ILE A 93 -1.65 -13.46 -16.15
CA ILE A 93 -2.22 -12.38 -16.96
C ILE A 93 -3.74 -12.39 -16.82
N GLN A 94 -4.37 -13.55 -16.96
CA GLN A 94 -5.82 -13.68 -16.84
C GLN A 94 -6.33 -13.28 -15.45
N THR A 95 -5.67 -13.72 -14.37
CA THR A 95 -6.04 -13.32 -13.00
C THR A 95 -5.94 -11.81 -12.82
N LYS A 96 -4.89 -11.18 -13.38
CA LYS A 96 -4.78 -9.72 -13.36
C LYS A 96 -5.89 -9.06 -14.17
N GLU A 97 -6.22 -9.56 -15.36
CA GLU A 97 -7.29 -9.04 -16.20
C GLU A 97 -8.65 -9.12 -15.52
N VAL A 98 -8.97 -10.25 -14.88
CA VAL A 98 -10.20 -10.42 -14.07
C VAL A 98 -10.22 -9.38 -12.95
N SER A 99 -9.13 -9.23 -12.20
CA SER A 99 -9.06 -8.23 -11.12
C SER A 99 -9.24 -6.79 -11.61
N ILE A 100 -8.77 -6.48 -12.83
CA ILE A 100 -8.94 -5.17 -13.47
C ILE A 100 -10.40 -5.00 -13.91
N GLN A 101 -11.01 -6.05 -14.45
CA GLN A 101 -12.38 -6.01 -14.93
C GLN A 101 -13.38 -5.90 -13.78
N ASP A 102 -13.15 -6.61 -12.66
CA ASP A 102 -13.92 -6.48 -11.43
C ASP A 102 -13.83 -5.04 -10.91
N PHE A 103 -12.60 -4.49 -10.86
CA PHE A 103 -12.39 -3.11 -10.46
C PHE A 103 -13.11 -2.09 -11.36
N LYS A 104 -13.11 -2.31 -12.68
CA LYS A 104 -13.88 -1.48 -13.62
C LYS A 104 -15.37 -1.57 -13.35
N THR A 105 -15.88 -2.77 -13.16
CA THR A 105 -17.31 -3.02 -12.91
C THR A 105 -17.75 -2.35 -11.61
N GLU A 106 -16.95 -2.45 -10.55
CA GLU A 106 -17.16 -1.71 -9.30
C GLU A 106 -17.17 -0.19 -9.53
N TYR A 107 -16.25 0.32 -10.36
CA TYR A 107 -16.18 1.75 -10.67
C TYR A 107 -17.39 2.25 -11.47
N GLU A 108 -17.89 1.43 -12.39
CA GLU A 108 -19.08 1.76 -13.16
C GLU A 108 -20.34 1.72 -12.30
N ALA A 109 -20.44 0.81 -11.34
CA ALA A 109 -21.54 0.77 -10.39
C ALA A 109 -21.60 2.02 -9.49
N LEU A 110 -20.49 2.75 -9.33
CA LEU A 110 -20.47 4.04 -8.63
C LEU A 110 -21.01 5.20 -9.48
N LYS A 111 -21.15 5.05 -10.80
CA LYS A 111 -21.77 6.09 -11.63
C LYS A 111 -23.19 6.32 -11.07
N ASN A 112 -23.54 7.58 -10.85
CA ASN A 112 -24.78 8.02 -10.19
C ASN A 112 -24.83 7.84 -8.65
N THR A 113 -23.71 7.48 -8.00
CA THR A 113 -23.62 7.48 -6.54
C THR A 113 -23.11 8.83 -6.03
N ASP A 114 -23.99 9.56 -5.34
CA ASP A 114 -23.66 10.85 -4.73
C ASP A 114 -23.39 10.76 -3.21
N SER A 115 -23.18 9.56 -2.67
CA SER A 115 -22.95 9.36 -1.24
C SER A 115 -21.67 8.60 -0.94
N TRP A 116 -20.77 9.22 -0.17
CA TRP A 116 -19.53 8.60 0.30
C TRP A 116 -19.76 7.33 1.14
N LYS A 117 -20.90 7.26 1.86
CA LYS A 117 -21.27 6.08 2.67
C LYS A 117 -21.53 4.84 1.82
N LYS A 118 -22.00 5.03 0.59
CA LYS A 118 -22.36 3.93 -0.33
C LYS A 118 -21.15 3.28 -1.01
N ILE A 119 -19.95 3.84 -0.87
CA ILE A 119 -18.74 3.25 -1.45
C ILE A 119 -18.33 2.04 -0.60
N PRO A 120 -18.27 0.83 -1.19
CA PRO A 120 -18.22 -0.41 -0.43
C PRO A 120 -16.85 -0.68 0.20
N THR A 121 -15.77 -0.49 -0.57
CA THR A 121 -14.43 -0.92 -0.16
C THR A 121 -13.52 0.25 0.19
N ARG A 122 -12.65 0.05 1.19
CA ARG A 122 -11.60 1.04 1.54
C ARG A 122 -10.68 1.32 0.35
N LYS A 123 -10.29 0.27 -0.40
CA LYS A 123 -9.47 0.39 -1.61
C LYS A 123 -10.11 1.34 -2.63
N MET A 124 -11.42 1.24 -2.84
CA MET A 124 -12.14 2.13 -3.75
C MET A 124 -12.17 3.58 -3.25
N LYS A 125 -12.39 3.79 -1.95
CA LYS A 125 -12.32 5.11 -1.33
C LYS A 125 -10.93 5.75 -1.49
N GLU A 126 -9.86 4.98 -1.26
CA GLU A 126 -8.48 5.44 -1.45
C GLU A 126 -8.20 5.82 -2.91
N ASN A 127 -8.69 5.05 -3.87
CA ASN A 127 -8.59 5.39 -5.30
C ASN A 127 -9.36 6.67 -5.67
N LEU A 128 -10.56 6.88 -5.12
CA LEU A 128 -11.33 8.11 -5.33
C LEU A 128 -10.62 9.32 -4.74
N ILE A 129 -10.01 9.18 -3.56
CA ILE A 129 -9.17 10.22 -2.95
C ILE A 129 -7.96 10.52 -3.84
N LEU A 130 -7.30 9.49 -4.35
CA LEU A 130 -6.15 9.66 -5.26
C LEU A 130 -6.55 10.43 -6.53
N ASN A 131 -7.68 10.09 -7.14
CA ASN A 131 -8.22 10.78 -8.30
C ASN A 131 -8.55 12.24 -8.00
N TYR A 132 -9.16 12.51 -6.85
CA TYR A 132 -9.42 13.88 -6.38
C TYR A 132 -8.13 14.68 -6.21
N VAL A 133 -7.13 14.12 -5.53
CA VAL A 133 -5.82 14.75 -5.33
C VAL A 133 -5.13 15.05 -6.65
N PHE A 134 -5.25 14.17 -7.66
CA PHE A 134 -4.72 14.45 -9.00
C PHE A 134 -5.45 15.58 -9.71
N LYS A 135 -6.78 15.70 -9.59
CA LYS A 135 -7.54 16.84 -10.13
C LYS A 135 -7.06 18.15 -9.49
N ILE A 136 -6.94 18.15 -8.16
CA ILE A 136 -6.46 19.30 -7.39
C ILE A 136 -5.00 19.66 -7.73
N LYS A 137 -4.12 18.66 -7.90
CA LYS A 137 -2.75 18.87 -8.36
C LYS A 137 -2.72 19.60 -9.71
N LYS A 138 -3.56 19.18 -10.66
CA LYS A 138 -3.65 19.82 -11.98
C LYS A 138 -4.20 21.24 -11.87
N GLN A 139 -5.24 21.44 -11.07
CA GLN A 139 -5.89 22.73 -10.86
C GLN A 139 -4.94 23.77 -10.25
N TYR A 140 -4.22 23.42 -9.20
CA TYR A 140 -3.33 24.35 -8.47
C TYR A 140 -1.84 24.19 -8.78
N LYS A 141 -1.49 23.35 -9.78
CA LYS A 141 -0.11 23.03 -10.20
C LYS A 141 0.81 22.65 -9.01
N LEU A 142 0.31 21.78 -8.13
CA LEU A 142 1.03 21.38 -6.91
C LEU A 142 2.30 20.57 -7.23
N LYS A 143 3.35 20.77 -6.42
CA LYS A 143 4.57 19.95 -6.45
C LYS A 143 4.26 18.54 -5.94
N ASN A 144 5.02 17.53 -6.41
CA ASN A 144 4.83 16.13 -6.01
C ASN A 144 4.86 15.91 -4.48
N LYS A 145 5.73 16.62 -3.75
CA LYS A 145 5.79 16.56 -2.28
C LYS A 145 4.49 17.02 -1.63
N ALA A 146 3.93 18.15 -2.09
CA ALA A 146 2.66 18.68 -1.60
C ALA A 146 1.48 17.78 -1.98
N THR A 147 1.48 17.22 -3.21
CA THR A 147 0.47 16.24 -3.64
C THR A 147 0.46 15.00 -2.74
N LYS A 148 1.64 14.45 -2.42
CA LYS A 148 1.76 13.30 -1.51
C LYS A 148 1.25 13.66 -0.11
N GLY A 149 1.66 14.81 0.42
CA GLY A 149 1.20 15.30 1.72
C GLY A 149 -0.32 15.48 1.78
N LEU A 150 -0.93 16.03 0.74
CA LEU A 150 -2.38 16.18 0.65
C LEU A 150 -3.10 14.82 0.67
N TYR A 151 -2.60 13.85 -0.10
CA TYR A 151 -3.17 12.49 -0.10
C TYR A 151 -3.13 11.86 1.30
N GLU A 152 -1.99 11.91 1.98
CA GLU A 152 -1.85 11.36 3.33
C GLU A 152 -2.74 12.10 4.34
N ASN A 153 -2.85 13.44 4.24
CA ASN A 153 -3.71 14.22 5.12
C ASN A 153 -5.18 13.90 4.92
N ILE A 154 -5.67 13.81 3.67
CA ILE A 154 -7.07 13.41 3.40
C ILE A 154 -7.33 11.98 3.90
N LYS A 155 -6.40 11.05 3.62
CA LYS A 155 -6.49 9.66 4.06
C LYS A 155 -6.58 9.57 5.57
N GLY A 156 -5.68 10.24 6.28
CA GLY A 156 -5.68 10.28 7.74
C GLY A 156 -6.94 10.93 8.30
N ALA A 157 -7.41 12.02 7.67
CA ALA A 157 -8.60 12.74 8.11
C ALA A 157 -9.87 11.92 8.04
N LEU A 158 -10.00 11.05 7.04
CA LEU A 158 -11.18 10.21 6.84
C LEU A 158 -11.08 8.85 7.55
N PHE A 159 -9.88 8.27 7.67
CA PHE A 159 -9.72 6.90 8.17
C PHE A 159 -9.06 6.81 9.54
N ASP A 160 -7.96 7.54 9.74
CA ASP A 160 -7.06 7.30 10.87
C ASP A 160 -7.50 8.12 12.10
N TYR A 161 -7.56 9.45 11.97
CA TYR A 161 -8.00 10.35 13.05
C TYR A 161 -9.47 10.78 12.93
N LYS A 162 -10.15 10.43 11.84
CA LYS A 162 -11.61 10.61 11.65
C LYS A 162 -12.10 12.03 11.96
N SER A 163 -11.28 13.05 11.66
CA SER A 163 -11.67 14.46 11.78
C SER A 163 -12.75 14.85 10.77
N HIS A 164 -12.87 14.07 9.69
CA HIS A 164 -13.86 14.24 8.65
C HIS A 164 -14.78 13.02 8.62
N LYS A 165 -16.08 13.28 8.60
CA LYS A 165 -17.12 12.27 8.48
C LYS A 165 -17.56 12.16 7.02
N SER A 166 -18.51 11.26 6.76
CA SER A 166 -18.98 11.02 5.39
C SER A 166 -19.73 12.23 4.80
N GLU A 167 -20.32 13.06 5.66
CA GLU A 167 -21.03 14.28 5.29
C GLU A 167 -20.07 15.37 4.78
N ASP A 168 -18.79 15.27 5.14
CA ASP A 168 -17.75 16.22 4.72
C ASP A 168 -17.19 15.94 3.32
N VAL A 169 -17.63 14.84 2.68
CA VAL A 169 -17.22 14.43 1.35
C VAL A 169 -18.38 14.59 0.37
N ILE A 170 -18.30 15.63 -0.45
CA ILE A 170 -19.30 15.93 -1.48
C ILE A 170 -18.95 15.13 -2.73
N MET A 171 -19.79 14.15 -3.04
CA MET A 171 -19.70 13.33 -4.24
C MET A 171 -20.62 13.86 -5.33
N LYS A 172 -20.21 13.75 -6.58
CA LYS A 172 -21.05 13.97 -7.77
C LYS A 172 -20.68 12.94 -8.83
N ASN A 173 -21.67 12.24 -9.38
CA ASN A 173 -21.48 11.28 -10.48
C ASN A 173 -20.44 10.19 -10.15
N GLY A 174 -20.39 9.71 -8.90
CA GLY A 174 -19.42 8.69 -8.49
C GLY A 174 -18.00 9.22 -8.25
N GLU A 175 -17.78 10.52 -8.32
CA GLU A 175 -16.48 11.14 -8.07
C GLU A 175 -16.54 12.12 -6.89
N ILE A 176 -15.42 12.28 -6.18
CA ILE A 176 -15.29 13.33 -5.17
C ILE A 176 -15.21 14.68 -5.89
N TYR A 177 -16.19 15.53 -5.63
CA TYR A 177 -16.23 16.91 -6.11
C TYR A 177 -15.47 17.84 -5.16
N LYS A 178 -15.71 17.71 -3.85
CA LYS A 178 -15.08 18.54 -2.83
C LYS A 178 -15.04 17.80 -1.49
N ILE A 179 -13.93 17.96 -0.77
CA ILE A 179 -13.84 17.61 0.65
C ILE A 179 -13.83 18.93 1.42
N LEU A 180 -14.71 19.06 2.42
CA LEU A 180 -14.80 20.27 3.23
C LEU A 180 -13.52 20.50 4.04
N ASP A 181 -13.26 21.75 4.39
CA ASP A 181 -12.16 22.19 5.26
C ASP A 181 -10.73 21.86 4.77
N PHE A 182 -10.57 21.45 3.51
CA PHE A 182 -9.30 21.45 2.80
C PHE A 182 -9.18 22.71 1.94
N GLU A 183 -8.30 23.62 2.35
CA GLU A 183 -8.18 24.96 1.76
C GLU A 183 -6.81 25.14 1.07
N TYR A 184 -6.81 25.89 -0.03
CA TYR A 184 -5.59 26.18 -0.78
C TYR A 184 -4.92 27.43 -0.26
N ASP A 185 -3.66 27.27 0.13
CA ASP A 185 -2.77 28.35 0.49
C ASP A 185 -1.97 28.82 -0.73
N ASN A 186 -2.22 30.06 -1.15
CA ASN A 186 -1.55 30.66 -2.29
C ASN A 186 -0.09 31.05 -2.01
N GLU A 187 0.26 31.34 -0.76
CA GLU A 187 1.61 31.74 -0.35
C GLU A 187 2.56 30.54 -0.40
N TYR A 188 2.16 29.43 0.22
CA TYR A 188 2.97 28.21 0.27
C TYR A 188 2.69 27.23 -0.88
N LYS A 189 1.71 27.56 -1.74
CA LYS A 189 1.22 26.70 -2.83
C LYS A 189 0.93 25.28 -2.35
N ASN A 190 0.21 25.19 -1.24
CA ASN A 190 -0.10 23.94 -0.56
C ASN A 190 -1.58 23.88 -0.20
N ILE A 191 -2.06 22.71 0.22
CA ILE A 191 -3.40 22.54 0.75
C ILE A 191 -3.29 22.01 2.17
N TYR A 192 -3.97 22.68 3.09
CA TYR A 192 -3.99 22.34 4.50
C TYR A 192 -5.40 22.02 4.98
N ASN A 193 -5.48 21.40 6.15
CA ASN A 193 -6.73 21.00 6.78
C ASN A 193 -7.10 22.02 7.86
N ALA A 194 -8.06 22.89 7.55
CA ALA A 194 -8.47 24.00 8.40
C ALA A 194 -9.08 23.54 9.74
N ARG A 195 -9.58 22.30 9.85
CA ARG A 195 -10.07 21.76 11.14
C ARG A 195 -8.94 21.46 12.13
N VAL A 196 -7.78 21.02 11.62
CA VAL A 196 -6.64 20.65 12.45
C VAL A 196 -6.00 21.91 13.03
N GLU A 197 -5.82 22.96 12.23
CA GLU A 197 -5.25 24.23 12.71
C GLU A 197 -6.14 24.89 13.77
N LYS A 198 -7.46 24.93 13.57
CA LYS A 198 -8.41 25.45 14.57
C LYS A 198 -8.39 24.66 15.89
N TYR A 199 -8.06 23.37 15.84
CA TYR A 199 -7.92 22.55 17.04
C TYR A 199 -6.64 22.89 17.82
N GLU A 200 -5.52 23.09 17.11
CA GLU A 200 -4.26 23.52 17.73
C GLU A 200 -4.36 24.91 18.35
N GLU A 201 -5.06 25.85 17.70
CA GLU A 201 -5.33 27.18 18.26
C GLU A 201 -6.15 27.10 19.56
N LYS A 202 -7.21 26.28 19.58
CA LYS A 202 -8.01 26.05 20.80
C LYS A 202 -7.22 25.40 21.93
N ILE A 203 -6.29 24.47 21.65
CA ILE A 203 -5.40 23.91 22.68
C ILE A 203 -4.48 24.99 23.24
N LYS A 204 -3.91 25.86 22.38
CA LYS A 204 -3.05 26.96 22.82
C LYS A 204 -3.80 27.99 23.67
N GLU A 205 -5.08 28.25 23.36
CA GLU A 205 -5.94 29.12 24.18
C GLU A 205 -6.36 28.46 25.51
N ASN A 206 -6.70 27.17 25.50
CA ASN A 206 -7.08 26.43 26.72
C ASN A 206 -5.88 26.16 27.64
N ASN A 207 -4.67 25.97 27.10
CA ASN A 207 -3.45 25.86 27.90
C ASN A 207 -3.08 27.20 28.59
N LYS A 208 -3.64 28.33 28.16
CA LYS A 208 -3.57 29.60 28.92
C LYS A 208 -4.57 29.65 30.08
N LYS A 209 -5.53 28.73 30.16
CA LYS A 209 -6.63 28.70 31.15
C LYS A 209 -6.91 27.30 31.71
N ASP A 210 -5.91 26.66 32.32
CA ASP A 210 -6.05 25.83 33.54
C ASP A 210 -4.72 25.12 33.75
N ILE A 211 -3.82 25.75 34.49
CA ILE A 211 -2.67 25.03 35.03
C ILE A 211 -3.25 24.14 36.13
N LEU A 212 -3.22 22.83 35.91
CA LEU A 212 -3.54 21.76 36.87
C LEU A 212 -3.03 22.05 38.30
N GLY A 213 -1.94 22.82 38.39
CA GLY A 213 -1.37 23.38 39.63
C GLY A 213 -2.33 24.18 40.50
N SER A 214 -3.23 25.00 39.95
CA SER A 214 -4.17 25.80 40.77
C SER A 214 -5.24 24.94 41.44
N LYS A 215 -5.66 23.85 40.79
CA LYS A 215 -6.57 22.84 41.37
C LYS A 215 -5.84 21.93 42.36
N TRP A 216 -4.57 21.62 42.10
CA TRP A 216 -3.72 20.83 42.99
C TRP A 216 -3.40 21.56 44.31
N GLU A 217 -3.10 22.86 44.25
CA GLU A 217 -2.90 23.69 45.45
C GLU A 217 -4.15 23.74 46.33
N LYS A 218 -5.33 23.87 45.72
CA LYS A 218 -6.61 23.79 46.43
C LYS A 218 -6.83 22.42 47.09
N TYR A 219 -6.48 21.35 46.39
CA TYR A 219 -6.58 19.99 46.92
C TYR A 219 -5.64 19.77 48.10
N ILE A 220 -4.35 20.12 47.97
CA ILE A 220 -3.36 20.04 49.05
C ILE A 220 -3.80 20.87 50.26
N THR A 221 -4.27 22.10 50.04
CA THR A 221 -4.72 22.98 51.14
C THR A 221 -5.89 22.36 51.90
N ASN A 222 -6.81 21.69 51.20
CA ASN A 222 -7.95 21.03 51.84
C ASN A 222 -7.54 19.77 52.62
N VAL A 223 -6.60 18.98 52.09
CA VAL A 223 -6.06 17.80 52.78
C VAL A 223 -5.26 18.20 54.02
N ILE A 224 -4.42 19.24 53.94
CA ILE A 224 -3.67 19.75 55.10
C ILE A 224 -4.64 20.26 56.17
N ARG A 225 -5.71 20.97 55.78
CA ARG A 225 -6.74 21.45 56.72
C ARG A 225 -7.53 20.32 57.38
N SER A 226 -7.78 19.21 56.70
CA SER A 226 -8.47 18.07 57.31
C SER A 226 -7.59 17.35 58.32
N VAL A 227 -6.29 17.20 58.02
CA VAL A 227 -5.33 16.54 58.94
C VAL A 227 -5.09 17.38 60.20
N ILE A 228 -4.94 18.70 60.07
CA ILE A 228 -4.71 19.58 61.24
C ILE A 228 -5.95 19.66 62.16
N LYS A 229 -7.15 19.45 61.63
CA LYS A 229 -8.39 19.43 62.45
C LYS A 229 -8.56 18.15 63.28
N GLU A 230 -7.81 17.10 63.01
CA GLU A 230 -7.87 15.85 63.77
C GLU A 230 -6.87 15.81 64.94
N GLU A 231 -6.00 16.82 65.09
CA GLU A 231 -4.96 16.90 66.13
C GLU A 231 -5.19 18.00 67.20
N ILE A 232 -6.39 18.60 67.27
CA ILE A 232 -6.82 19.52 68.36
C ILE A 232 -8.08 18.96 69.03
#